data_AF-A0A1B6DA63-F1
#
_entry.id   AF-A0A1B6DA63-F1
#
_cell.length_a   1.000
_cell.length_b   1.000
_cell.length_c   1.000
_cell.angle_alpha   90.00
_cell.angle_beta   90.00
_cell.angle_gamma   90.00
#
_symmetry.space_group_name_H-M   'P 1'
#
loop_
_entity.id
_entity.type
_entity.pdbx_description
1 polymer ?
#
loop_
_entity_poly.entity_id
_entity_poly.type
_entity_poly.pdbx_seq_one_letter_code
_entity_poly.pdbx_strand_id
1 'polypeptide(L)'
;SNDPRCPKPPPTRPPTQPPPQCYPGSNDPRCPKPPPTRPPTQPPPQCYPGSNDPRCPRPPPTQPPPQCYPGSNDPRCPKPPPTRPPTQPPPQCYPGSNDPRCPRPPPTQPPPQCYP
;
A
#
# COMPACT_ATOMS: atom_id res chain seq x y z
N SER A 1 45.85 -8.90 51.22
CA SER A 1 45.86 -9.95 52.24
C SER A 1 44.50 -10.63 52.21
N ASN A 2 44.41 -11.87 51.71
CA ASN A 2 43.18 -12.68 51.69
C ASN A 2 43.17 -13.62 52.91
N ASP A 3 43.34 -13.06 54.11
CA ASP A 3 43.24 -13.86 55.34
C ASP A 3 41.74 -14.07 55.66
N PRO A 4 41.25 -15.31 55.73
CA PRO A 4 39.84 -15.62 55.98
C PRO A 4 39.36 -15.26 57.39
N ARG A 5 40.24 -14.80 58.29
CA ARG A 5 39.89 -14.29 59.62
C ARG A 5 39.55 -12.80 59.63
N CYS A 6 39.70 -12.09 58.50
CA CYS A 6 39.23 -10.71 58.39
C CYS A 6 37.69 -10.68 58.27
N PRO A 7 36.96 -10.03 59.19
CA PRO A 7 35.51 -9.89 59.06
C PRO A 7 35.18 -9.05 57.81
N LYS A 8 34.34 -9.60 56.92
CA LYS A 8 33.79 -8.84 55.80
C LYS A 8 32.89 -7.72 56.35
N PRO A 9 32.99 -6.48 55.84
CA PRO A 9 32.06 -5.43 56.22
C PRO A 9 30.62 -5.86 55.88
N PRO A 10 29.63 -5.53 56.72
CA PRO A 10 28.24 -5.90 56.48
C PRO A 10 27.75 -5.26 55.16
N PRO A 11 26.85 -5.92 54.42
CA PRO A 11 26.28 -5.34 53.20
C PRO A 11 25.57 -4.04 53.54
N THR A 12 26.05 -2.93 52.97
CA THR A 12 25.38 -1.63 53.08
C THR A 12 24.01 -1.74 52.43
N ARG A 13 22.95 -1.60 53.22
CA ARG A 13 21.58 -1.53 52.68
C ARG A 13 21.50 -0.36 51.69
N PRO A 14 20.82 -0.52 50.54
CA PRO A 14 20.62 0.59 49.62
C PRO A 14 19.90 1.74 50.35
N PRO A 15 20.21 3.00 50.02
CA PRO A 15 19.53 4.14 50.62
C PRO A 15 18.02 4.01 50.35
N THR A 16 17.22 4.06 51.42
CA THR A 16 15.76 4.11 51.27
C THR A 16 15.40 5.44 50.62
N GLN A 17 14.93 5.41 49.39
CA GLN A 17 14.48 6.62 48.72
C GLN A 17 13.18 7.12 49.36
N PRO A 18 13.00 8.44 49.49
CA PRO A 18 11.73 9.00 49.96
C PRO A 18 10.60 8.71 48.96
N PRO A 19 9.35 8.63 49.44
CA PRO A 19 8.19 8.40 48.59
C PRO A 19 8.01 9.53 47.57
N PRO A 20 7.45 9.23 46.38
CA PRO A 20 7.21 10.24 45.35
C PRO A 20 6.19 11.29 45.83
N GLN A 21 6.41 12.55 45.46
CA GLN A 21 5.57 13.67 45.88
C GLN A 21 4.59 14.03 44.76
N CYS A 22 3.39 13.46 44.81
CA CYS A 22 2.38 13.58 43.76
C CYS A 22 1.28 14.59 44.13
N TYR A 23 1.58 15.87 43.99
CA TYR A 23 0.63 16.98 44.13
C TYR A 23 0.30 17.61 42.76
N PRO A 24 -0.82 18.35 42.61
CA PRO A 24 -1.15 19.06 41.37
C PRO A 24 -0.01 19.99 40.93
N GLY A 25 0.56 19.76 39.74
CA GLY A 25 1.71 20.51 39.21
C GLY A 25 3.09 19.95 39.59
N SER A 26 3.17 18.82 40.31
CA SER A 26 4.44 18.12 40.55
C SER A 26 5.06 17.64 39.24
N ASN A 27 6.38 17.81 39.14
CA ASN A 27 7.19 17.29 38.03
C ASN A 27 7.87 15.95 38.36
N ASP A 28 7.51 15.31 39.49
CA ASP A 28 8.07 14.02 39.86
C ASP A 28 7.64 12.93 38.86
N PRO A 29 8.57 12.32 38.09
CA PRO A 29 8.24 11.37 37.03
C PRO A 29 7.74 10.03 37.57
N ARG A 30 7.88 9.78 38.88
CA ARG A 30 7.39 8.56 39.54
C ARG A 30 5.89 8.64 39.84
N CYS A 31 5.25 9.78 39.61
CA CYS A 31 3.81 9.96 39.79
C CYS A 31 3.00 9.35 38.64
N PRO A 32 1.84 8.74 38.93
CA PRO A 32 0.95 8.22 37.91
C PRO A 32 0.43 9.37 37.05
N LYS A 33 0.52 9.20 35.72
CA LYS A 33 -0.06 10.16 34.78
C LYS A 33 -1.59 9.96 34.73
N PRO A 34 -2.38 11.05 34.67
CA PRO A 34 -3.81 10.92 34.44
C PRO A 34 -4.05 10.22 33.08
N PRO A 35 -5.15 9.47 32.95
CA PRO A 35 -5.51 8.86 31.67
C PRO A 35 -5.69 9.94 30.61
N PRO A 36 -5.42 9.62 29.33
CA PRO A 36 -5.66 10.57 28.25
C PRO A 36 -7.13 11.01 28.27
N THR A 37 -7.35 12.32 28.31
CA THR A 37 -8.69 12.89 28.20
C THR A 37 -9.26 12.51 26.84
N ARG A 38 -10.48 11.98 26.82
CA ARG A 38 -11.16 11.64 25.56
C ARG A 38 -11.21 12.88 24.66
N PRO A 39 -11.00 12.73 23.34
CA PRO A 39 -11.17 13.85 22.42
C PRO A 39 -12.59 14.40 22.54
N PRO A 40 -12.79 15.71 22.35
CA PRO A 40 -14.12 16.30 22.40
C PRO A 40 -15.04 15.61 21.38
N THR A 41 -16.23 15.20 21.82
CA THR A 41 -17.27 14.66 20.94
C THR A 41 -17.65 15.73 19.93
N GLN A 42 -17.49 15.45 18.64
CA GLN A 42 -17.93 16.38 17.60
C GLN A 42 -19.47 16.53 17.66
N PRO A 43 -20.01 17.72 17.38
CA PRO A 43 -21.45 17.91 17.28
C PRO A 43 -22.04 17.06 16.13
N PRO A 44 -23.32 16.67 16.23
CA PRO A 44 -23.99 15.94 15.16
C PRO A 44 -24.00 16.73 13.84
N PRO A 45 -24.05 16.06 12.68
CA PRO A 45 -24.12 16.76 11.40
C PRO A 45 -25.45 17.48 11.23
N GLN A 46 -25.40 18.65 10.59
CA GLN A 46 -26.60 19.45 10.31
C GLN A 46 -27.09 19.16 8.89
N CYS A 47 -28.13 18.33 8.79
CA CYS A 47 -28.66 17.83 7.52
C CYS A 47 -29.98 18.53 7.16
N TYR A 48 -29.88 19.76 6.66
CA TYR A 48 -30.99 20.52 6.09
C TYR A 48 -31.01 20.40 4.55
N PRO A 49 -32.14 20.67 3.87
CA PRO A 49 -32.19 20.70 2.40
C PRO A 49 -31.12 21.64 1.82
N GLY A 50 -30.22 21.10 1.00
CA GLY A 50 -29.09 21.84 0.42
C GLY A 50 -27.80 21.85 1.26
N SER A 51 -27.74 21.15 2.40
CA SER A 51 -26.50 20.96 3.15
C SER A 51 -25.44 20.23 2.33
N ASN A 52 -24.22 20.74 2.36
CA ASN A 52 -23.04 20.11 1.74
C ASN A 52 -22.21 19.29 2.76
N ASP A 53 -22.70 19.11 4.00
CA ASP A 53 -22.00 18.31 5.00
C ASP A 53 -21.88 16.85 4.53
N PRO A 54 -20.66 16.31 4.34
CA PRO A 54 -20.46 14.97 3.81
C PRO A 54 -20.86 13.87 4.79
N ARG A 55 -21.10 14.20 6.06
CA ARG A 55 -21.59 13.28 7.10
C ARG A 55 -23.09 13.06 7.02
N CYS A 56 -23.80 13.86 6.22
CA CYS A 56 -25.23 13.69 6.02
C CYS A 56 -25.55 12.50 5.09
N PRO A 57 -26.61 11.74 5.39
CA PRO A 57 -27.04 10.64 4.53
C PRO A 57 -27.47 11.18 3.17
N ARG A 58 -27.00 10.54 2.10
CA ARG A 58 -27.45 10.86 0.74
C ARG A 58 -28.79 10.20 0.47
N PRO A 59 -29.74 10.89 -0.19
CA PRO A 59 -30.99 10.26 -0.60
C PRO A 59 -30.70 9.08 -1.54
N PRO A 60 -31.57 8.05 -1.56
CA PRO A 60 -31.43 6.96 -2.50
C PRO A 60 -31.52 7.47 -3.94
N PRO A 61 -30.88 6.79 -4.90
CA PRO A 61 -31.06 7.08 -6.31
C PRO A 61 -32.54 7.04 -6.68
N THR A 62 -33.01 8.03 -7.45
CA THR A 62 -34.41 8.09 -7.92
C THR A 62 -34.66 7.22 -9.15
N GLN A 63 -33.59 6.75 -9.81
CA GLN A 63 -33.68 5.94 -11.02
C GLN A 63 -33.39 4.46 -10.71
N PRO A 64 -34.05 3.52 -11.42
CA PRO A 64 -33.72 2.10 -11.33
C PRO A 64 -32.29 1.83 -11.83
N PRO A 65 -31.65 0.75 -11.35
CA PRO A 65 -30.35 0.33 -11.84
C PRO A 65 -30.40 0.03 -13.35
N PRO A 66 -29.29 0.19 -14.08
CA PRO A 66 -29.24 -0.13 -15.50
C PRO A 66 -29.45 -1.63 -15.73
N GLN A 67 -30.20 -1.97 -16.77
CA GLN A 67 -30.46 -3.37 -17.14
C GLN A 67 -29.45 -3.81 -18.20
N CYS A 68 -28.37 -4.44 -17.74
CA CYS A 68 -27.27 -4.88 -18.60
C CYS A 68 -27.36 -6.37 -18.89
N TYR A 69 -27.96 -6.70 -20.03
CA TYR A 69 -28.04 -8.04 -20.60
C TYR A 69 -27.45 -8.06 -22.02
N PRO A 70 -27.06 -9.22 -22.57
CA PRO A 70 -26.57 -9.31 -23.95
C PRO A 70 -27.58 -8.70 -24.95
N GLY A 71 -27.18 -7.66 -25.67
CA GLY A 71 -28.05 -6.92 -26.60
C GLY A 71 -28.81 -5.72 -26.00
N SER A 72 -28.61 -5.40 -24.72
CA SER A 72 -29.18 -4.19 -24.11
C SER A 72 -28.66 -2.92 -24.80
N ASN A 73 -29.58 -1.98 -25.06
CA ASN A 73 -29.28 -0.66 -25.60
C ASN A 73 -29.14 0.42 -24.51
N ASP A 74 -29.15 0.04 -23.22
CA ASP A 74 -28.99 1.00 -22.12
C ASP A 74 -27.57 1.61 -22.14
N PRO A 75 -27.43 2.94 -22.36
CA PRO A 75 -26.12 3.58 -22.48
C PRO A 75 -25.35 3.65 -21.16
N ARG A 76 -26.01 3.37 -20.03
CA ARG A 76 -25.38 3.32 -18.70
C ARG A 76 -24.65 2.00 -18.46
N CYS A 77 -24.80 1.01 -19.35
CA CYS A 77 -24.11 -0.26 -19.25
C CYS A 77 -22.62 -0.14 -19.62
N PRO A 78 -21.74 -0.85 -18.89
CA PRO A 78 -20.32 -0.86 -19.20
C PRO A 78 -20.09 -1.47 -20.60
N LYS A 79 -19.26 -0.82 -21.41
CA LYS A 79 -18.84 -1.37 -22.70
C LYS A 79 -17.81 -2.47 -22.47
N PRO A 80 -17.88 -3.60 -23.19
CA PRO A 80 -16.82 -4.59 -23.14
C PRO A 80 -15.49 -3.94 -23.56
N PRO A 81 -14.36 -4.38 -22.98
CA PRO A 81 -13.06 -3.91 -23.43
C PRO A 81 -12.89 -4.19 -24.92
N PRO A 82 -12.13 -3.36 -25.66
CA PRO A 82 -11.83 -3.65 -27.05
C PRO A 82 -11.23 -5.06 -27.14
N THR A 83 -11.84 -5.92 -27.94
CA THR A 83 -11.29 -7.24 -28.22
C THR A 83 -9.90 -7.06 -28.82
N ARG A 84 -8.89 -7.75 -28.27
CA ARG A 84 -7.53 -7.71 -28.83
C ARG A 84 -7.62 -8.05 -30.32
N PRO A 85 -6.85 -7.36 -31.18
CA PRO A 85 -6.78 -7.73 -32.59
C PRO A 85 -6.36 -9.20 -32.70
N PRO A 86 -6.86 -9.93 -33.72
CA PRO A 86 -6.50 -11.33 -33.93
C PRO A 86 -4.98 -11.47 -33.96
N THR A 87 -4.46 -12.40 -33.16
CA THR A 87 -3.03 -12.72 -33.14
C THR A 87 -2.64 -13.23 -34.53
N GLN A 88 -1.73 -12.53 -35.20
CA GLN A 88 -1.24 -13.00 -36.49
C GLN A 88 -0.51 -14.35 -36.31
N PRO A 89 -0.63 -15.28 -37.26
CA PRO A 89 0.13 -16.52 -37.22
C PRO A 89 1.64 -16.23 -37.31
N PRO A 90 2.49 -17.10 -36.73
CA PRO A 90 3.94 -16.95 -36.77
C PRO A 90 4.45 -16.94 -38.23
N PRO A 91 5.57 -16.26 -38.51
CA PRO A 91 6.14 -16.24 -39.85
C PRO A 91 6.62 -17.63 -40.26
N GLN A 92 6.37 -18.01 -41.52
CA GLN A 92 6.81 -19.31 -42.04
C GLN A 92 8.18 -19.17 -42.72
N CYS A 93 9.23 -19.47 -41.96
CA CYS A 93 10.61 -19.35 -42.42
C CYS A 93 11.15 -20.71 -42.86
N TYR A 94 11.08 -20.96 -44.16
CA TYR A 94 11.68 -22.11 -44.83
C TYR A 94 12.62 -21.62 -45.96
N PRO A 95 13.56 -22.45 -46.45
CA PRO A 95 14.43 -22.09 -47.57
C PRO A 95 13.63 -21.65 -48.80
N GLY A 96 13.79 -20.40 -49.24
CA GLY A 96 13.02 -19.81 -50.34
C GLY A 96 11.73 -19.07 -49.94
N SER A 97 11.41 -18.97 -48.65
CA SER A 97 10.29 -18.16 -48.18
C SER A 97 10.46 -16.68 -48.52
N ASN A 98 9.38 -16.06 -49.00
CA ASN A 98 9.31 -14.62 -49.28
C ASN A 98 8.70 -13.83 -48.11
N ASP A 99 8.47 -14.46 -46.95
CA ASP A 99 7.95 -13.77 -45.77
C ASP A 99 8.98 -12.74 -45.25
N PRO A 100 8.68 -11.43 -45.27
CA PRO A 100 9.64 -10.39 -44.89
C PRO A 100 9.95 -10.37 -43.39
N ARG A 101 9.19 -11.11 -42.58
CA ARG A 101 9.41 -11.25 -41.13
C ARG A 101 10.47 -12.30 -40.82
N CYS A 102 10.96 -13.03 -41.81
CA CYS A 102 12.02 -14.02 -41.63
C CYS A 102 13.43 -13.40 -41.60
N PRO A 103 14.33 -13.91 -40.76
CA PRO A 103 15.72 -13.45 -40.71
C PRO A 103 16.43 -13.77 -42.02
N ARG A 104 17.14 -12.77 -42.57
CA ARG A 104 17.96 -12.95 -43.78
C ARG A 104 19.35 -13.48 -43.41
N PRO A 105 19.90 -14.44 -44.16
CA PRO A 105 21.29 -14.85 -43.97
C PRO A 105 22.23 -13.67 -44.24
N PRO A 106 23.38 -13.60 -43.55
CA PRO A 106 24.38 -12.58 -43.80
C PRO A 106 24.85 -12.67 -45.26
N PRO A 107 25.21 -11.54 -45.90
CA PRO A 107 25.76 -11.56 -47.25
C PRO A 107 27.02 -12.43 -47.26
N THR A 108 27.02 -13.50 -48.04
CA THR A 108 28.21 -14.30 -48.31
C THR A 108 29.21 -13.43 -49.07
N GLN A 109 30.28 -13.00 -48.40
CA GLN A 109 31.44 -12.47 -49.10
C GLN A 109 32.06 -13.60 -49.92
N PRO A 110 32.37 -13.38 -51.21
CA PRO A 110 33.12 -14.36 -51.98
C PRO A 110 34.47 -14.62 -51.30
N PRO A 111 34.97 -15.86 -51.31
CA PRO A 111 36.27 -16.18 -50.73
C PRO A 111 37.35 -15.30 -51.40
N PRO A 112 38.33 -14.78 -50.63
CA PRO A 112 39.41 -14.00 -51.21
C PRO A 112 40.14 -14.84 -52.26
N GLN A 113 40.29 -14.28 -53.45
CA GLN A 113 41.03 -14.90 -54.55
C GLN A 113 42.50 -14.98 -54.14
N CYS A 114 42.98 -16.17 -53.77
CA CYS A 114 44.40 -16.43 -53.67
C CYS A 114 44.97 -16.48 -55.10
N TYR A 115 45.67 -15.43 -55.50
CA TYR A 115 46.46 -15.44 -56.74
C TYR A 115 47.83 -16.10 -56.45
N PRO A 116 48.38 -16.86 -57.43
CA PRO A 116 49.69 -17.49 -57.32
C PRO A 116 50.84 -16.47 -57.34
#